data_AF-A0A9D8WKN5-F1
#
_entry.id   AF-A0A9D8WKN5-F1
#
_cell.length_a   1.000
_cell.length_b   1.000
_cell.length_c   1.000
_cell.angle_alpha   90.00
_cell.angle_beta   90.00
_cell.angle_gamma   90.00
#
_symmetry.space_group_name_H-M   'P 1'
#
loop_
_entity.id
_entity.type
_entity.pdbx_description
1 polymer ?
#
loop_
_entity_poly.entity_id
_entity_poly.type
_entity_poly.pdbx_seq_one_letter_code
_entity_poly.pdbx_strand_id
1 'polypeptide(L)'
;PEDQAWSPLAHALLMNTSRDDHLRNLIRPALARGSWVICDRFADSTRAYQSIDGVTPEDLLAIEAIVVGDTRPDLTLILDAAPNALAERRHQRNVSDVFERKATEFHERVRSAF
;
A
#
# COMPACT_ATOMS: atom_id res chain seq x y z
N PRO A 1 -10.20 6.75 -19.06
CA PRO A 1 -8.96 6.95 -19.83
C PRO A 1 -7.85 6.06 -19.27
N GLU A 2 -7.60 4.92 -19.91
CA GLU A 2 -6.62 3.91 -19.48
C GLU A 2 -5.15 4.37 -19.65
N ASP A 3 -4.93 5.54 -20.25
CA ASP A 3 -3.60 6.12 -20.56
C ASP A 3 -3.23 7.37 -19.74
N GLN A 4 -3.98 7.75 -18.71
CA GLN A 4 -3.57 8.88 -17.88
C GLN A 4 -2.55 8.44 -16.83
N ALA A 5 -1.27 8.69 -17.10
CA ALA A 5 -0.22 8.61 -16.08
C ALA A 5 -0.53 9.62 -14.98
N TRP A 6 -1.16 9.15 -13.90
CA TRP A 6 -1.41 9.94 -12.70
C TRP A 6 -0.08 10.44 -12.14
N SER A 7 -0.06 11.68 -11.65
CA SER A 7 1.10 12.15 -10.88
C SER A 7 1.28 11.25 -9.64
N PRO A 8 2.50 11.15 -9.09
CA PRO A 8 2.74 10.36 -7.88
C PRO A 8 1.79 10.73 -6.74
N LEU A 9 1.54 12.04 -6.55
CA LEU A 9 0.59 12.54 -5.57
C LEU A 9 -0.86 12.11 -5.89
N ALA A 10 -1.30 12.21 -7.15
CA ALA A 10 -2.65 11.78 -7.52
C ALA A 10 -2.83 10.27 -7.29
N HIS A 11 -1.82 9.45 -7.56
CA HIS A 11 -1.86 8.02 -7.27
C HIS A 11 -1.91 7.75 -5.76
N ALA A 12 -1.13 8.48 -4.95
CA ALA A 12 -1.19 8.38 -3.49
C ALA A 12 -2.56 8.75 -2.94
N LEU A 13 -3.19 9.80 -3.48
CA LEU A 13 -4.55 10.20 -3.12
C LEU A 13 -5.56 9.13 -3.53
N LEU A 14 -5.45 8.54 -4.72
CA LEU A 14 -6.35 7.47 -5.17
C LEU A 14 -6.29 6.23 -4.23
N MET A 15 -5.08 5.81 -3.85
CA MET A 15 -4.90 4.72 -2.88
C MET A 15 -5.54 5.05 -1.53
N ASN A 16 -5.47 6.30 -1.10
CA ASN A 16 -6.07 6.75 0.15
C ASN A 16 -7.58 6.95 0.07
N THR A 17 -8.13 7.29 -1.10
CA THR A 17 -9.59 7.28 -1.33
C THR A 17 -10.15 5.87 -1.13
N SER A 18 -9.50 4.85 -1.69
CA SER A 18 -9.90 3.46 -1.46
C SER A 18 -9.78 3.05 0.02
N ARG A 19 -8.72 3.50 0.70
CA ARG A 19 -8.50 3.22 2.13
C ARG A 19 -9.56 3.87 3.03
N ASP A 20 -9.92 5.11 2.75
CA ASP A 20 -10.97 5.83 3.46
C ASP A 20 -12.32 5.10 3.35
N ASP A 21 -12.69 4.67 2.14
CA ASP A 21 -13.90 3.87 1.92
C ASP A 21 -13.86 2.55 2.70
N HIS A 22 -12.73 1.82 2.61
CA HIS A 22 -12.54 0.55 3.30
C HIS A 22 -12.61 0.69 4.83
N LEU A 23 -12.03 1.77 5.37
CA LEU A 23 -12.07 2.09 6.79
C LEU A 23 -13.49 2.37 7.26
N ARG A 24 -14.22 3.23 6.54
CA ARG A 24 -15.57 3.64 6.89
C ARG A 24 -16.56 2.49 6.85
N ASN A 25 -16.50 1.68 5.79
CA ASN A 25 -17.57 0.74 5.48
C ASN A 25 -17.33 -0.66 6.04
N LEU A 26 -16.07 -1.06 6.27
CA LEU A 26 -15.74 -2.42 6.71
C LEU A 26 -14.93 -2.45 7.99
N ILE A 27 -13.78 -1.77 8.04
CA ILE A 27 -12.82 -1.94 9.15
C ILE A 27 -13.37 -1.35 10.46
N ARG A 28 -13.73 -0.06 10.49
CA ARG A 28 -14.24 0.58 11.72
C ARG A 28 -15.53 -0.08 12.23
N PRO A 29 -16.53 -0.41 11.37
CA PRO A 29 -17.69 -1.18 11.80
C PRO A 29 -17.33 -2.56 12.36
N ALA A 30 -16.29 -3.22 11.82
CA ALA A 30 -15.83 -4.52 12.34
C ALA A 30 -15.16 -4.43 13.69
N LEU A 31 -14.31 -3.43 13.89
CA LEU A 31 -13.66 -3.20 15.17
C LEU A 31 -14.70 -2.79 16.24
N ALA A 32 -15.68 -1.95 15.88
CA ALA A 32 -16.73 -1.50 16.80
C ALA A 32 -17.60 -2.65 17.36
N ARG A 33 -17.78 -3.73 16.59
CA ARG A 33 -18.48 -4.96 17.03
C ARG A 33 -17.56 -6.00 17.68
N GLY A 34 -16.31 -5.64 17.98
CA GLY A 34 -15.32 -6.53 18.63
C GLY A 34 -14.75 -7.63 17.74
N SER A 35 -14.87 -7.51 16.41
CA SER A 35 -14.26 -8.47 15.49
C SER A 35 -12.77 -8.16 15.26
N TRP A 36 -11.99 -9.22 15.05
CA TRP A 36 -10.63 -9.08 14.52
C TRP A 36 -10.70 -8.76 13.03
N VAL A 37 -9.80 -7.89 12.57
CA VAL A 37 -9.64 -7.55 11.15
C VAL A 37 -8.25 -7.96 10.71
N ILE A 38 -8.18 -8.83 9.70
CA ILE A 38 -6.94 -9.16 9.01
C ILE A 38 -7.01 -8.46 7.66
N CYS A 39 -6.12 -7.51 7.42
CA CYS A 39 -6.09 -6.71 6.20
C CYS A 39 -4.81 -7.00 5.41
N ASP A 40 -4.96 -7.48 4.18
CA ASP A 40 -3.84 -7.61 3.24
C ASP A 40 -3.47 -6.21 2.73
N ARG A 41 -2.33 -5.71 3.23
CA ARG A 41 -1.80 -4.36 3.05
C ARG A 41 -2.62 -3.26 3.72
N PHE A 42 -1.91 -2.22 4.18
CA PHE A 42 -2.52 -1.04 4.79
C PHE A 42 -1.69 0.22 4.48
N ALA A 43 -1.63 1.19 5.39
CA ALA A 43 -0.91 2.46 5.18
C ALA A 43 0.59 2.29 4.90
N ASP A 44 1.23 1.27 5.50
CA ASP A 44 2.65 0.93 5.26
C ASP A 44 2.97 0.75 3.78
N SER A 45 2.10 0.07 3.04
CA SER A 45 2.28 -0.12 1.60
C SER A 45 2.24 1.19 0.84
N THR A 46 1.38 2.13 1.25
CA THR A 46 1.36 3.44 0.60
C THR A 46 2.64 4.21 0.87
N ARG A 47 3.14 4.19 2.12
CA ARG A 47 4.42 4.81 2.46
C ARG A 47 5.57 4.24 1.64
N ALA A 48 5.70 2.91 1.57
CA ALA A 48 6.79 2.26 0.86
C ALA A 48 6.74 2.52 -0.66
N TYR A 49 5.59 2.33 -1.30
CA TYR A 49 5.50 2.45 -2.76
C TYR A 49 5.49 3.91 -3.24
N GLN A 50 4.74 4.80 -2.60
CA GLN A 50 4.59 6.17 -3.09
C GLN A 50 5.78 7.06 -2.75
N SER A 51 6.56 6.76 -1.70
CA SER A 51 7.84 7.46 -1.45
C SER A 51 8.85 7.24 -2.57
N ILE A 52 8.84 6.04 -3.18
CA ILE A 52 9.70 5.67 -4.29
C ILE A 52 9.28 6.34 -5.60
N ASP A 53 7.97 6.51 -5.79
CA ASP A 53 7.37 7.18 -6.93
C ASP A 53 7.46 8.72 -6.82
N GLY A 54 7.95 9.27 -5.70
CA GLY A 54 8.34 10.69 -5.57
C GLY A 54 7.42 11.55 -4.71
N VAL A 55 6.54 10.96 -3.90
CA VAL A 55 5.78 11.71 -2.88
C VAL A 55 6.62 11.88 -1.62
N THR A 56 6.62 13.08 -1.04
CA THR A 56 7.44 13.33 0.15
C THR A 56 6.91 12.54 1.35
N PRO A 57 7.80 12.13 2.29
CA PRO A 57 7.34 11.48 3.53
C PRO A 57 6.38 12.35 4.34
N GLU A 58 6.57 13.67 4.33
CA GLU A 58 5.70 14.63 5.02
C GLU A 58 4.27 14.60 4.46
N ASP A 59 4.13 14.68 3.12
CA ASP A 59 2.82 14.62 2.46
C ASP A 59 2.12 13.28 2.73
N LEU A 60 2.87 12.17 2.69
CA LEU A 60 2.32 10.83 2.96
C LEU A 60 1.80 10.72 4.39
N LEU A 61 2.56 11.22 5.37
CA LEU A 61 2.15 11.24 6.77
C LEU A 61 0.94 12.16 7.00
N ALA A 62 0.88 13.31 6.32
CA ALA A 62 -0.26 14.21 6.40
C ALA A 62 -1.54 13.57 5.84
N ILE A 63 -1.46 12.94 4.66
CA ILE A 63 -2.59 12.22 4.06
C ILE A 63 -3.03 11.07 4.96
N GLU A 64 -2.09 10.28 5.48
CA GLU A 64 -2.40 9.17 6.37
C GLU A 64 -3.05 9.60 7.68
N ALA A 65 -2.59 10.71 8.27
CA ALA A 65 -3.22 11.28 9.47
C ALA A 65 -4.69 11.64 9.23
N ILE A 66 -5.02 12.21 8.06
CA ILE A 66 -6.39 12.57 7.68
C ILE A 66 -7.25 11.32 7.45
N VAL A 67 -6.74 10.34 6.70
CA VAL A 67 -7.52 9.20 6.20
C VAL A 67 -7.65 8.11 7.26
N VAL A 68 -6.52 7.74 7.87
CA VAL A 68 -6.46 6.62 8.80
C VAL A 68 -6.81 7.06 10.22
N GLY A 69 -6.43 8.28 10.62
CA GLY A 69 -6.76 8.85 11.93
C GLY A 69 -6.22 8.00 13.08
N ASP A 70 -7.05 7.62 14.04
CA ASP A 70 -6.62 6.76 15.15
C ASP A 70 -6.76 5.25 14.85
N THR A 71 -7.36 4.88 13.72
CA THR A 71 -7.59 3.47 13.35
C THR A 71 -6.33 2.84 12.75
N ARG A 72 -5.29 2.67 13.57
CA ARG A 72 -4.03 2.03 13.18
C ARG A 72 -4.05 0.53 13.50
N PRO A 73 -3.31 -0.32 12.74
CA PRO A 73 -3.17 -1.73 13.09
C PRO A 73 -2.46 -1.91 14.43
N ASP A 74 -2.94 -2.84 15.25
CA ASP A 74 -2.26 -3.25 16.48
C ASP A 74 -0.99 -4.09 16.18
N LEU A 75 -0.98 -4.77 15.04
CA LEU A 75 0.13 -5.61 14.58
C LEU A 75 0.21 -5.57 13.05
N THR A 76 1.40 -5.32 12.52
CA THR A 76 1.73 -5.46 11.10
C THR A 76 2.75 -6.59 10.93
N LEU A 77 2.41 -7.59 10.10
CA LEU A 77 3.31 -8.69 9.76
C LEU A 77 4.00 -8.40 8.42
N ILE A 78 5.31 -8.21 8.45
CA ILE A 78 6.12 -8.00 7.24
C ILE A 78 6.66 -9.35 6.78
N LEU A 79 6.21 -9.81 5.61
CA LEU A 79 6.68 -11.04 4.98
C LEU A 79 7.85 -10.72 4.05
N ASP A 80 9.05 -10.66 4.61
CA ASP A 80 10.26 -10.27 3.88
C ASP A 80 10.90 -11.43 3.09
N ALA A 81 11.34 -11.14 1.86
CA ALA A 81 12.09 -12.07 1.03
C ALA A 81 12.87 -11.31 -0.07
N ALA A 82 13.93 -11.94 -0.57
CA ALA A 82 14.71 -11.38 -1.66
C ALA A 82 13.86 -11.23 -2.95
N PRO A 83 13.87 -10.07 -3.64
CA PRO A 83 13.01 -9.82 -4.80
C PRO A 83 13.15 -10.83 -5.94
N ASN A 84 14.35 -11.38 -6.14
CA ASN A 84 14.62 -12.43 -7.12
C ASN A 84 13.88 -13.75 -6.79
N ALA A 85 13.83 -14.16 -5.52
CA ALA A 85 13.09 -15.34 -5.07
C ALA A 85 11.58 -15.15 -5.20
N LEU A 86 11.10 -13.91 -5.12
CA LEU A 86 9.69 -13.56 -5.27
C LEU A 86 9.25 -13.46 -6.75
N ALA A 87 10.16 -13.16 -7.68
CA ALA A 87 9.85 -13.02 -9.09
C ALA A 87 9.23 -14.28 -9.70
N GLU A 88 9.80 -15.45 -9.39
CA GLU A 88 9.28 -16.74 -9.86
C GLU A 88 7.86 -17.01 -9.33
N ARG A 89 7.60 -16.71 -8.05
CA ARG A 89 6.27 -16.88 -7.45
C ARG A 89 5.23 -15.97 -8.11
N ARG A 90 5.60 -14.75 -8.51
CA ARG A 90 4.71 -13.84 -9.24
C ARG A 90 4.38 -14.36 -10.63
N HIS A 91 5.39 -14.87 -11.34
CA HIS A 91 5.25 -15.44 -12.66
C HIS A 91 4.26 -16.63 -12.66
N GLN A 92 4.34 -17.49 -11.64
CA GLN A 92 3.43 -18.64 -11.49
C GLN A 92 1.97 -18.24 -11.22
N ARG A 93 1.74 -17.08 -10.59
CA ARG A 93 0.38 -16.58 -10.27
C ARG A 93 -0.27 -15.84 -11.44
N ASN A 94 0.45 -15.62 -12.55
CA ASN A 94 -0.01 -14.86 -13.71
C ASN A 94 -0.53 -13.44 -13.36
N VAL A 95 0.01 -12.84 -12.30
CA VAL A 95 -0.37 -11.49 -11.84
C VAL A 95 0.54 -10.49 -12.54
N SER A 96 -0.03 -9.59 -13.35
CA SER A 96 0.71 -8.56 -14.10
C SER A 96 0.21 -7.14 -13.78
N ASP A 97 0.13 -6.81 -12.49
CA ASP A 97 -0.14 -5.44 -12.09
C ASP A 97 1.00 -4.49 -12.50
N VAL A 98 0.70 -3.20 -12.66
CA VAL A 98 1.62 -2.10 -12.98
C VAL A 98 2.87 -2.13 -12.09
N PHE A 99 2.72 -2.44 -10.80
CA PHE A 99 3.84 -2.53 -9.88
C PHE A 99 4.71 -3.78 -10.08
N GLU A 100 4.12 -4.91 -10.47
CA GLU A 100 4.83 -6.19 -10.63
C GLU A 100 5.59 -6.27 -11.96
N ARG A 101 5.30 -5.35 -12.89
CA ARG A 101 6.06 -5.16 -14.13
C ARG A 101 7.30 -4.27 -13.95
N LYS A 102 7.51 -3.68 -12.77
CA LYS A 102 8.70 -2.84 -12.52
C LYS A 102 9.95 -3.71 -12.34
N ALA A 103 11.11 -3.10 -12.58
CA ALA A 103 12.40 -3.78 -12.50
C ALA A 103 12.76 -4.21 -11.07
N THR A 104 13.68 -5.16 -10.93
CA THR A 104 14.12 -5.71 -9.63
C THR A 104 14.56 -4.62 -8.66
N GLU A 105 15.25 -3.59 -9.13
CA GLU A 105 15.74 -2.46 -8.34
C GLU A 105 14.59 -1.66 -7.69
N PHE A 106 13.44 -1.58 -8.36
CA PHE A 106 12.25 -0.98 -7.77
C PHE A 106 11.76 -1.81 -6.58
N HIS A 107 11.70 -3.13 -6.73
CA HIS A 107 11.28 -4.04 -5.66
C HIS A 107 12.27 -4.05 -4.47
N GLU A 108 13.57 -3.88 -4.73
CA GLU A 108 14.59 -3.72 -3.68
C GLU A 108 14.40 -2.42 -2.89
N ARG A 109 14.10 -1.32 -3.60
CA ARG A 109 13.76 -0.05 -2.94
C ARG A 109 12.49 -0.16 -2.11
N VAL A 110 11.45 -0.84 -2.63
CA VAL A 110 10.20 -1.07 -1.88
C VAL A 110 10.49 -1.86 -0.62
N ARG A 111 11.24 -2.96 -0.72
CA ARG A 111 11.65 -3.77 0.44
C ARG A 111 12.38 -2.94 1.49
N SER A 112 13.25 -2.03 1.07
CA SER A 112 14.03 -1.17 1.97
C SER A 112 13.22 -0.02 2.60
N ALA A 113 12.01 0.25 2.09
CA ALA A 113 11.14 1.32 2.56
C ALA A 113 10.05 0.84 3.54
N PHE A 114 9.94 -0.47 3.76
CA PHE A 114 9.16 -1.06 4.85
C PHE A 114 10.00 -1.13 6.12
#